data_AF-A0A7W9VV77-F1
#
_entry.id   AF-A0A7W9VV77-F1
#
_cell.length_a   1.000
_cell.length_b   1.000
_cell.length_c   1.000
_cell.angle_alpha   90.00
_cell.angle_beta   90.00
_cell.angle_gamma   90.00
#
_symmetry.space_group_name_H-M   'P 1'
#
loop_
_entity.id
_entity.type
_entity.pdbx_description
1 polymer ?
#
loop_
_entity_poly.entity_id
_entity_poly.type
_entity_poly.pdbx_seq_one_letter_code
_entity_poly.pdbx_strand_id
1 'polypeptide(L)'
;MSAFERIAREAYDRKNPWRPISQAKPGPDICELRTNDMVGLTDLGRARFILHEDGEWYRIEPPERMWKDRLVEYRPIGTQLSPNRIRSVVHRAKQGKYEYRGGVLYRKPKAYKLYWRADD
;
A
#
# COMPACT_ATOMS: atom_id res chain seq x y z
N MET A 1 -5.99 19.50 11.09
CA MET A 1 -6.49 18.43 11.99
C MET A 1 -7.15 19.09 13.18
N SER A 2 -8.47 18.87 13.31
CA SER A 2 -9.26 19.26 14.48
C SER A 2 -8.88 18.41 15.70
N ALA A 3 -9.10 18.93 16.91
CA ALA A 3 -8.87 18.20 18.16
C ALA A 3 -9.62 16.86 18.20
N PHE A 4 -10.81 16.77 17.60
CA PHE A 4 -11.57 15.53 17.47
C PHE A 4 -10.87 14.47 16.61
N GLU A 5 -10.20 14.88 15.52
CA GLU A 5 -9.45 13.95 14.68
C GLU A 5 -8.23 13.37 15.40
N ARG A 6 -7.63 14.15 16.32
CA ARG A 6 -6.50 13.70 17.16
C ARG A 6 -6.94 12.64 18.16
N ILE A 7 -8.02 12.90 18.90
CA ILE A 7 -8.56 11.97 19.91
C ILE A 7 -9.03 10.66 19.26
N ALA A 8 -9.70 10.75 18.10
CA ALA A 8 -10.14 9.57 17.37
C ALA A 8 -8.95 8.73 16.86
N ARG A 9 -7.86 9.37 16.43
CA ARG A 9 -6.64 8.68 15.99
C ARG A 9 -5.93 8.01 17.17
N GLU A 10 -5.80 8.67 18.32
CA GLU A 10 -5.22 8.05 19.53
C GLU A 10 -6.03 6.84 20.02
N ALA A 11 -7.36 6.94 20.03
CA ALA A 11 -8.22 5.81 20.41
C ALA A 11 -8.09 4.64 19.41
N TYR A 12 -7.97 4.93 18.11
CA TYR A 12 -7.72 3.93 17.07
C TYR A 12 -6.34 3.29 17.21
N ASP A 13 -5.31 4.09 17.47
CA ASP A 13 -3.92 3.63 17.63
C ASP A 13 -3.77 2.75 18.88
N ARG A 14 -4.49 3.05 19.96
CA ARG A 14 -4.53 2.20 21.17
C ARG A 14 -5.21 0.85 20.91
N LYS A 15 -6.27 0.82 20.10
CA LYS A 15 -6.99 -0.42 19.75
C LYS A 15 -6.26 -1.27 18.71
N ASN A 16 -5.47 -0.64 17.85
CA ASN A 16 -4.73 -1.27 16.77
C ASN A 16 -3.24 -0.94 16.92
N PRO A 17 -2.53 -1.65 17.82
CA PRO A 17 -1.11 -1.42 18.00
C PRO A 17 -0.33 -1.82 16.74
N TRP A 18 0.79 -1.13 16.51
CA TRP A 18 1.78 -1.51 15.51
C TRP A 18 2.39 -2.87 15.89
N ARG A 19 2.63 -3.69 14.87
CA ARG A 19 3.21 -5.03 15.01
C ARG A 19 4.50 -5.12 14.21
N PRO A 20 5.50 -5.89 14.64
CA PRO A 20 6.74 -6.05 13.89
C PRO A 20 6.46 -6.71 12.54
N ILE A 21 7.12 -6.23 11.48
CA ILE A 21 6.91 -6.71 10.10
C ILE A 21 7.13 -8.21 9.93
N SER A 22 7.96 -8.81 10.79
CA SER A 22 8.27 -10.25 10.79
C SER A 22 7.07 -11.13 11.15
N GLN A 23 6.05 -10.59 11.84
CA GLN A 23 4.82 -11.31 12.18
C GLN A 23 3.73 -11.20 11.10
N ALA A 24 3.97 -10.41 10.05
CA ALA A 24 2.99 -10.24 8.99
C ALA A 24 2.75 -11.54 8.22
N LYS A 25 1.48 -11.81 7.94
CA LYS A 25 1.03 -12.98 7.18
C LYS A 25 0.43 -12.52 5.85
N PRO A 26 0.70 -13.22 4.75
CA PRO A 26 0.05 -12.93 3.47
C PRO A 26 -1.46 -13.10 3.60
N GLY A 27 -2.21 -12.22 2.94
CA GLY A 27 -3.67 -12.25 3.01
C GLY A 27 -4.34 -11.03 2.36
N PRO A 28 -5.67 -10.99 2.37
CA PRO A 28 -6.44 -9.90 1.79
C PRO A 28 -6.51 -8.66 2.69
N ASP A 29 -6.00 -8.75 3.93
CA ASP A 29 -6.09 -7.67 4.91
C ASP A 29 -5.26 -6.44 4.48
N ILE A 30 -5.94 -5.30 4.47
CA ILE A 30 -5.30 -4.02 4.22
C ILE A 30 -4.52 -3.61 5.47
N CYS A 31 -3.30 -3.15 5.26
CA CYS A 31 -2.41 -2.69 6.31
C CYS A 31 -1.91 -1.26 6.08
N GLU A 32 -1.57 -0.58 7.18
CA GLU A 32 -0.64 0.54 7.20
C GLU A 32 0.77 -0.01 7.45
N LEU A 33 1.79 0.70 6.94
CA LEU A 33 3.20 0.32 7.08
C LEU A 33 4.00 1.51 7.60
N ARG A 34 5.00 1.19 8.43
CA ARG A 34 6.05 2.12 8.84
C ARG A 34 7.40 1.69 8.29
N THR A 35 8.13 2.68 7.79
CA THR A 35 9.52 2.52 7.40
C THR A 35 10.43 3.04 8.48
N ASN A 36 11.63 2.47 8.58
CA ASN A 36 12.73 3.14 9.26
C ASN A 36 13.59 3.78 8.18
N ASP A 37 13.39 5.07 7.98
CA ASP A 37 14.33 5.88 7.23
C ASP A 37 15.43 6.31 8.21
N MET A 38 16.66 6.58 7.78
CA MET A 38 17.83 6.82 8.65
C MET A 38 17.69 7.93 9.73
N VAL A 39 16.55 8.63 9.75
CA VAL A 39 16.16 9.69 10.69
C VAL A 39 15.16 9.18 11.76
N GLY A 40 14.57 8.00 11.58
CA GLY A 40 13.62 7.36 12.50
C GLY A 40 12.44 6.68 11.79
N LEU A 41 11.49 6.20 12.61
CA LEU A 41 10.26 5.57 12.12
C LEU A 41 9.36 6.60 11.42
N THR A 42 9.16 6.40 10.13
CA THR A 42 8.28 7.22 9.29
C THR A 42 7.03 6.43 8.94
N ASP A 43 5.88 6.98 9.31
CA ASP A 43 4.58 6.47 8.86
C ASP A 43 4.41 6.83 7.38
N LEU A 44 4.02 5.86 6.55
CA LEU A 44 3.72 6.11 5.13
C LEU A 44 2.37 6.83 4.93
N GLY A 45 1.85 7.44 5.99
CA GLY A 45 0.66 8.28 6.00
C GLY A 45 -0.61 7.48 5.76
N ARG A 46 -1.48 8.03 4.91
CA ARG A 46 -2.74 7.39 4.51
C ARG A 46 -2.56 6.29 3.46
N ALA A 47 -1.32 5.92 3.13
CA ALA A 47 -1.07 4.84 2.18
C ALA A 47 -1.57 3.51 2.76
N ARG A 48 -2.10 2.68 1.87
CA ARG A 48 -2.65 1.37 2.19
C ARG A 48 -1.86 0.30 1.45
N PHE A 49 -1.60 -0.80 2.12
CA PHE A 49 -0.73 -1.87 1.65
C PHE A 49 -1.38 -3.22 1.84
N ILE A 50 -0.92 -4.21 1.08
CA ILE A 50 -1.26 -5.62 1.24
C ILE A 50 0.02 -6.44 1.20
N LEU A 51 0.06 -7.53 1.97
CA LEU A 51 1.09 -8.55 1.85
C LEU A 51 0.55 -9.67 0.96
N HIS A 52 1.13 -9.82 -0.23
CA HIS A 52 0.69 -10.84 -1.19
C HIS A 52 1.28 -12.21 -0.85
N GLU A 53 0.71 -13.26 -1.42
CA GLU A 53 1.16 -14.66 -1.25
C GLU A 53 2.59 -14.89 -1.73
N ASP A 54 3.12 -14.03 -2.62
CA ASP A 54 4.52 -14.07 -3.05
C ASP A 54 5.51 -13.50 -2.00
N GLY A 55 5.01 -13.06 -0.84
CA GLY A 55 5.81 -12.53 0.27
C GLY A 55 6.21 -11.07 0.10
N GLU A 56 5.77 -10.40 -0.96
CA GLU A 56 6.05 -8.99 -1.21
C GLU A 56 4.91 -8.08 -0.76
N TRP A 57 5.30 -6.87 -0.35
CA TRP A 57 4.37 -5.82 0.02
C TRP A 57 4.02 -4.95 -1.18
N TYR A 58 2.73 -4.70 -1.37
CA TYR A 58 2.23 -3.86 -2.44
C TYR A 58 1.43 -2.69 -1.88
N ARG A 59 1.78 -1.48 -2.29
CA ARG A 59 0.96 -0.29 -2.09
C ARG A 59 -0.26 -0.39 -3.00
N ILE A 60 -1.45 -0.07 -2.48
CA ILE A 60 -2.69 -0.12 -3.25
C ILE A 60 -2.79 1.08 -4.20
N GLU A 61 -2.46 2.28 -3.73
CA GLU A 61 -2.67 3.52 -4.47
C GLU A 61 -1.50 4.52 -4.23
N PRO A 62 -0.71 4.86 -5.27
CA PRO A 62 -0.62 4.15 -6.54
C PRO A 62 -0.05 2.72 -6.36
N PRO A 63 -0.43 1.75 -7.22
CA PRO A 63 0.16 0.42 -7.21
C PRO A 63 1.67 0.43 -7.34
N GLU A 64 2.37 -0.08 -6.33
CA GLU A 64 3.83 -0.13 -6.28
C GLU A 64 4.28 -1.28 -5.39
N ARG A 65 5.36 -1.97 -5.78
CA ARG A 65 6.04 -2.95 -4.94
C ARG A 65 6.94 -2.21 -3.95
N MET A 66 6.84 -2.56 -2.67
CA MET A 66 7.63 -1.96 -1.60
C MET A 66 8.90 -2.78 -1.36
N TRP A 67 10.02 -2.11 -1.12
CA TRP A 67 11.26 -2.78 -0.72
C TRP A 67 11.19 -3.17 0.75
N LYS A 68 11.23 -4.49 1.01
CA LYS A 68 11.08 -5.09 2.34
C LYS A 68 12.10 -4.58 3.36
N ASP A 69 13.32 -4.26 2.91
CA ASP A 69 14.45 -3.85 3.75
C ASP A 69 14.17 -2.60 4.59
N ARG A 70 13.27 -1.73 4.12
CA ARG A 70 12.91 -0.50 4.84
C ARG A 70 11.72 -0.65 5.77
N LEU A 71 10.96 -1.75 5.68
CA LEU A 71 9.72 -1.93 6.43
C LEU A 71 10.03 -2.48 7.82
N VAL A 72 9.47 -1.86 8.86
CA VAL A 72 9.75 -2.25 10.25
C VAL A 72 8.49 -2.71 10.98
N GLU A 73 7.40 -1.97 10.79
CA GLU A 73 6.13 -2.27 11.45
C GLU A 73 4.98 -2.28 10.45
N TYR A 74 3.97 -3.06 10.76
CA TYR A 74 2.70 -3.07 10.06
C TYR A 74 1.54 -3.00 11.03
N ARG A 75 0.39 -2.56 10.52
CA ARG A 75 -0.85 -2.55 11.27
C ARG A 75 -2.03 -2.87 10.36
N PRO A 76 -2.82 -3.91 10.65
CA PRO A 76 -4.05 -4.18 9.92
C PRO A 76 -5.11 -3.12 10.23
N ILE A 77 -5.88 -2.70 9.23
CA ILE A 77 -6.95 -1.71 9.43
C ILE A 77 -8.32 -2.33 9.69
N GLY A 78 -8.42 -3.66 9.66
CA GLY A 78 -9.69 -4.39 9.82
C GLY A 78 -10.59 -4.36 8.58
N THR A 79 -10.01 -4.08 7.40
CA THR A 79 -10.73 -4.12 6.11
C THR A 79 -9.94 -4.99 5.13
N GLN A 80 -10.66 -5.75 4.33
CA GLN A 80 -10.09 -6.66 3.35
C GLN A 80 -10.26 -6.11 1.93
N LEU A 81 -9.28 -6.38 1.09
CA LEU A 81 -9.33 -6.09 -0.33
C LEU A 81 -9.88 -7.29 -1.09
N SER A 82 -10.74 -7.06 -2.09
CA SER A 82 -11.29 -8.17 -2.87
C SER A 82 -10.20 -8.88 -3.71
N PRO A 83 -10.31 -10.19 -3.96
CA PRO A 83 -9.32 -10.94 -4.73
C PRO A 83 -9.04 -10.35 -6.12
N ASN A 84 -10.08 -9.86 -6.82
CA ASN A 84 -9.94 -9.18 -8.10
C ASN A 84 -9.08 -7.90 -8.00
N ARG A 85 -9.30 -7.13 -6.94
CA ARG A 85 -8.56 -5.89 -6.69
C ARG A 85 -7.10 -6.18 -6.32
N ILE A 86 -6.85 -7.22 -5.51
CA ILE A 86 -5.49 -7.69 -5.19
C ILE A 86 -4.73 -8.04 -6.47
N ARG A 87 -5.31 -8.88 -7.33
CA ARG A 87 -4.72 -9.25 -8.63
C ARG A 87 -4.40 -8.02 -9.48
N SER A 88 -5.33 -7.07 -9.56
CA SER A 88 -5.13 -5.82 -10.30
C SER A 88 -3.98 -4.98 -9.75
N VAL A 89 -3.89 -4.80 -8.42
CA VAL A 89 -2.82 -4.06 -7.76
C VAL A 89 -1.46 -4.71 -8.03
N VAL A 90 -1.35 -6.03 -7.81
CA VAL A 90 -0.11 -6.78 -8.02
C VAL A 90 0.33 -6.73 -9.48
N HIS A 91 -0.60 -6.95 -10.42
CA HIS A 91 -0.31 -6.84 -11.86
C HIS A 91 0.22 -5.45 -12.22
N ARG A 92 -0.46 -4.38 -11.78
CA ARG A 92 -0.06 -3.00 -12.07
C ARG A 92 1.26 -2.60 -11.42
N ALA A 93 1.53 -3.09 -10.21
CA ALA A 93 2.81 -2.86 -9.53
C ALA A 93 3.97 -3.55 -10.25
N LYS A 94 3.79 -4.79 -10.71
CA LYS A 94 4.81 -5.56 -11.46
C LYS A 94 5.09 -4.96 -12.84
N GLN A 95 4.08 -4.41 -13.50
CA GLN A 95 4.20 -3.71 -14.77
C GLN A 95 5.02 -2.41 -14.67
N GLY A 96 5.35 -1.94 -13.46
CA GLY A 96 6.17 -0.77 -13.22
C GLY A 96 5.47 0.56 -13.54
N LYS A 97 6.09 1.66 -13.10
CA LYS A 97 5.61 3.03 -13.34
C LYS A 97 6.03 3.58 -14.72
N TYR A 98 6.82 2.83 -15.47
CA TYR A 98 7.43 3.29 -16.72
C TYR A 98 7.24 2.29 -17.85
N GLU A 99 7.24 2.78 -19.07
CA GLU A 99 7.24 2.00 -20.30
C GLU A 99 8.34 2.51 -21.25
N TYR A 100 9.06 1.59 -21.88
CA TYR A 100 10.02 1.92 -22.93
C TYR A 100 9.28 1.99 -24.27
N ARG A 101 9.33 3.14 -24.95
CA ARG A 101 8.83 3.31 -26.33
C ARG A 101 9.86 4.04 -27.18
N GLY A 102 10.30 3.43 -28.28
CA GLY A 102 11.18 4.08 -29.25
C GLY A 102 12.50 4.63 -28.68
N GLY A 103 13.12 3.92 -27.73
CA GLY A 103 14.38 4.36 -27.11
C GLY A 103 14.25 5.36 -25.94
N VAL A 104 13.02 5.74 -25.56
CA VAL A 104 12.77 6.70 -24.46
C VAL A 104 11.91 6.04 -23.37
N LEU A 105 12.26 6.30 -22.11
CA LEU A 105 11.52 5.83 -20.93
C LEU A 105 10.39 6.81 -20.59
N TYR A 106 9.15 6.41 -20.78
CA TYR A 106 7.97 7.20 -20.44
C TYR A 106 7.41 6.76 -19.10
N ARG A 107 6.94 7.71 -18.27
CA ARG A 107 6.13 7.39 -17.10
C ARG A 107 4.73 6.99 -17.58
N LYS A 108 4.28 5.77 -17.24
CA LYS A 108 2.91 5.33 -17.54
C LYS A 108 1.92 6.36 -16.96
N PRO A 109 0.91 6.80 -17.73
CA PRO A 109 -0.04 7.78 -17.26
C PRO A 109 -0.67 7.30 -15.95
N LYS A 110 -0.73 8.18 -14.95
CA LYS A 110 -1.47 7.90 -13.69
C LYS A 110 -2.89 7.50 -14.11
N ALA A 111 -3.37 6.35 -13.65
CA ALA A 111 -4.71 5.86 -13.95
C ALA A 111 -5.80 6.66 -13.21
N TYR A 112 -5.76 8.00 -13.26
CA TYR A 112 -6.90 8.81 -12.89
C TYR A 112 -7.88 8.73 -14.06
N LYS A 113 -9.04 8.11 -13.84
CA LYS A 113 -10.08 7.76 -14.83
C LYS A 113 -9.85 6.46 -15.61
N LEU A 114 -10.04 5.33 -14.94
CA LEU A 114 -10.46 4.06 -15.58
C LEU A 114 -11.85 3.63 -15.06
N TYR A 115 -12.65 4.60 -14.61
CA TYR A 115 -14.10 4.50 -14.50
C TYR A 115 -14.66 5.18 -15.76
N TRP A 116 -15.41 4.42 -16.58
CA TRP A 116 -16.06 4.80 -17.86
C TRP A 116 -15.38 4.43 -19.19
N ARG A 117 -14.91 3.18 -19.33
CA ARG A 117 -15.21 2.40 -20.53
C ARG A 117 -15.56 0.98 -20.10
N ALA A 118 -16.83 0.80 -19.72
CA ALA A 118 -17.51 -0.41 -20.13
C ALA A 118 -17.57 -0.34 -21.66
N ASP A 119 -17.08 -1.40 -22.28
CA ASP A 119 -17.37 -1.74 -23.67
C ASP A 119 -18.83 -2.26 -23.68
N ASP A 120 -19.61 -1.74 -24.63
CA ASP A 120 -21.05 -1.94 -24.91
C ASP A 120 -22.09 -1.26 -23.97
#